data_AF-A0A2A4KU34-F1
#
_entry.id   AF-A0A2A4KU34-F1
#
_cell.length_a   1.000
_cell.length_b   1.000
_cell.length_c   1.000
_cell.angle_alpha   90.00
_cell.angle_beta   90.00
_cell.angle_gamma   90.00
#
_symmetry.space_group_name_H-M   'P 1'
#
loop_
_entity.id
_entity.type
_entity.pdbx_description
1 polymer ?
#
loop_
_entity_poly.entity_id
_entity_poly.type
_entity_poly.pdbx_seq_one_letter_code
_entity_poly.pdbx_strand_id
1 'polypeptide(L)'
;MIRRLAVVFGLVAFPAALFTSAGYVLATRDQGPYQRVFEDQWDAIAAGFAVTACGALVVAYGARLCFSVLGGFQPDNVRRGALALLGGALVCGVGLLLLWRLLEV
;
A
#
# COMPACT_ATOMS: atom_id res chain seq x y z
N MET A 1 -1.91 -0.97 -22.17
CA MET A 1 -1.41 -1.48 -20.87
C MET A 1 -0.54 -0.47 -20.12
N ILE A 2 0.42 0.19 -20.78
CA ILE A 2 1.33 1.18 -20.18
C ILE A 2 0.60 2.30 -19.42
N ARG A 3 -0.50 2.85 -19.97
CA ARG A 3 -1.32 3.88 -19.30
C ARG A 3 -1.92 3.42 -17.97
N ARG A 4 -2.37 2.16 -17.86
CA ARG A 4 -2.92 1.62 -16.61
C ARG A 4 -1.82 1.41 -15.57
N LEU A 5 -0.66 0.90 -16.00
CA LEU A 5 0.51 0.76 -15.13
C LEU A 5 0.97 2.13 -14.60
N ALA A 6 1.09 3.14 -15.46
CA ALA A 6 1.48 4.49 -15.05
C ALA A 6 0.50 5.10 -14.03
N VAL A 7 -0.80 4.88 -14.18
CA VAL A 7 -1.82 5.34 -13.21
C VAL A 7 -1.69 4.62 -11.88
N VAL A 8 -1.44 3.30 -11.88
CA VAL A 8 -1.21 2.52 -10.66
C VAL A 8 0.09 2.97 -9.98
N PHE A 9 1.16 3.17 -10.73
CA PHE A 9 2.42 3.71 -10.22
C PHE A 9 2.22 5.12 -9.65
N GLY A 10 1.48 5.99 -10.32
CA GLY A 10 1.15 7.33 -9.80
C GLY A 10 0.32 7.28 -8.52
N LEU A 11 -0.66 6.38 -8.46
CA LEU A 11 -1.50 6.16 -7.26
C LEU A 11 -0.74 5.59 -6.07
N VAL A 12 0.38 4.90 -6.30
CA VAL A 12 1.28 4.41 -5.23
C VAL A 12 2.34 5.45 -4.88
N ALA A 13 2.94 6.09 -5.88
CA ALA A 13 4.03 7.03 -5.71
C ALA A 13 3.58 8.33 -5.02
N PHE A 14 2.36 8.80 -5.31
CA PHE A 14 1.82 10.01 -4.67
C PHE A 14 1.66 9.86 -3.15
N PRO A 15 0.96 8.84 -2.62
CA PRO A 15 0.88 8.64 -1.18
C PRO A 15 2.23 8.28 -0.56
N ALA A 16 3.13 7.61 -1.29
CA ALA A 16 4.50 7.36 -0.80
C ALA A 16 5.27 8.68 -0.62
N ALA A 17 5.18 9.60 -1.59
CA ALA A 17 5.80 10.92 -1.50
C ALA A 17 5.19 11.78 -0.38
N LEU A 18 3.87 11.70 -0.17
CA LEU A 18 3.20 12.35 0.97
C LEU A 18 3.66 11.76 2.31
N PHE A 19 3.80 10.43 2.39
CA PHE A 19 4.30 9.75 3.58
C PHE A 19 5.76 10.14 3.88
N THR A 20 6.57 10.31 2.82
CA THR A 20 7.95 10.81 2.91
C THR A 20 8.02 12.21 3.49
N SER A 21 7.19 13.12 2.97
CA SER A 21 7.18 14.51 3.42
C SER A 21 6.60 14.64 4.82
N ALA A 22 5.56 13.88 5.17
CA ALA A 22 5.03 13.80 6.53
C ALA A 22 6.07 13.21 7.52
N GLY A 23 6.72 12.11 7.14
CA GLY A 23 7.75 11.46 7.95
C GLY A 23 8.96 12.36 8.20
N TYR A 24 9.41 13.09 7.18
CA TYR A 24 10.48 14.08 7.32
C TYR A 24 10.10 15.22 8.28
N VAL A 25 8.86 15.74 8.20
CA VAL A 25 8.35 16.78 9.11
C VAL A 25 8.23 16.28 10.55
N LEU A 26 7.82 15.02 10.75
CA LEU A 26 7.75 14.39 12.07
C LEU A 26 9.15 14.14 12.65
N ALA A 27 10.08 13.63 11.85
CA ALA A 27 11.47 13.40 12.26
C ALA A 27 12.23 14.70 12.60
N THR A 28 11.89 15.82 11.96
CA THR A 28 12.49 17.14 12.27
C THR A 28 11.84 17.83 13.47
N ARG A 29 10.62 17.45 13.88
CA ARG A 29 9.93 18.00 15.06
C ARG A 29 10.22 17.24 16.35
N ASP A 30 10.35 15.92 16.29
CA ASP A 30 10.72 15.09 17.45
C ASP A 30 12.06 14.39 17.17
N GLN A 31 13.15 14.95 17.72
CA GLN A 31 14.52 14.41 17.61
C GLN A 31 14.72 13.16 18.50
N GLY A 32 13.81 12.20 18.38
CA GLY A 32 13.75 10.95 19.14
C GLY A 32 14.23 9.73 18.32
N PRO A 33 13.97 8.50 18.82
CA PRO A 33 14.36 7.25 18.14
C PRO A 33 13.82 7.15 16.70
N TYR A 34 12.70 7.80 16.39
CA TYR A 34 12.13 7.85 15.04
C TYR A 34 13.04 8.56 14.02
N GLN A 35 13.84 9.54 14.42
CA GLN A 35 14.74 10.22 13.49
C GLN A 35 15.83 9.27 12.97
N ARG A 36 16.40 8.42 13.84
CA ARG A 36 17.43 7.43 13.44
C ARG A 36 16.86 6.35 12.54
N VAL A 37 15.65 5.87 12.83
CA VAL A 37 14.95 4.87 12.00
C VAL A 37 14.63 5.44 10.62
N PHE A 38 14.22 6.71 10.54
CA PHE A 38 13.97 7.39 9.26
C PHE A 38 15.24 7.74 8.50
N GLU A 39 16.37 8.04 9.15
CA GLU A 39 17.64 8.31 8.46
C GLU A 39 18.31 7.03 7.94
N ASP A 40 18.36 5.95 8.73
CA ASP A 40 19.08 4.72 8.36
C ASP A 40 18.23 3.71 7.55
N GLN A 41 16.91 3.71 7.72
CA GLN A 41 16.03 2.68 7.15
C GLN A 41 14.95 3.23 6.21
N TRP A 42 15.14 4.46 5.71
CA TRP A 42 14.20 5.12 4.80
C TRP A 42 13.78 4.24 3.61
N ASP A 43 14.75 3.62 2.93
CA ASP A 43 14.49 2.79 1.76
C ASP A 43 13.62 1.56 2.10
N ALA A 44 13.80 0.99 3.30
CA ALA A 44 13.03 -0.15 3.77
C ALA A 44 11.58 0.27 4.12
N ILE A 45 11.40 1.44 4.74
CA ILE A 45 10.08 2.01 5.04
C ILE A 45 9.34 2.35 3.75
N ALA A 46 10.01 3.00 2.80
CA ALA A 46 9.43 3.34 1.51
C ALA A 46 9.01 2.08 0.72
N ALA A 47 9.85 1.04 0.75
CA ALA A 47 9.52 -0.25 0.15
C ALA A 47 8.32 -0.92 0.84
N GLY A 48 8.30 -0.97 2.18
CA GLY A 48 7.18 -1.51 2.96
C GLY A 48 5.87 -0.79 2.68
N PHE A 49 5.91 0.55 2.58
CA PHE A 49 4.75 1.37 2.22
C PHE A 49 4.29 1.10 0.78
N ALA A 50 5.21 1.04 -0.18
CA ALA A 50 4.88 0.76 -1.59
C ALA A 50 4.21 -0.62 -1.74
N VAL A 51 4.71 -1.63 -1.04
CA VAL A 51 4.12 -2.98 -1.01
C VAL A 51 2.72 -2.94 -0.40
N THR A 52 2.55 -2.23 0.72
CA THR A 52 1.23 -2.06 1.38
C THR A 52 0.23 -1.36 0.46
N ALA A 53 0.62 -0.25 -0.17
CA ALA A 53 -0.23 0.51 -1.08
C ALA A 53 -0.61 -0.31 -2.33
N CYS A 54 0.33 -1.11 -2.86
CA CYS A 54 0.04 -2.04 -3.95
C CYS A 54 -1.01 -3.08 -3.54
N GLY A 55 -0.86 -3.70 -2.36
CA GLY A 55 -1.84 -4.62 -1.80
C GLY A 55 -3.23 -3.99 -1.69
N ALA A 56 -3.31 -2.76 -1.16
CA ALA A 56 -4.56 -2.04 -1.00
C ALA A 56 -5.27 -1.76 -2.33
N LEU A 57 -4.52 -1.40 -3.38
CA LEU A 57 -5.07 -1.20 -4.72
C LEU A 57 -5.59 -2.51 -5.33
N VAL A 58 -4.91 -3.63 -5.08
CA VAL A 58 -5.36 -4.96 -5.53
C VAL A 58 -6.63 -5.39 -4.77
N VAL A 59 -6.72 -5.11 -3.46
CA VAL A 59 -7.96 -5.31 -2.67
C VAL A 59 -9.10 -4.46 -3.23
N ALA A 60 -8.87 -3.17 -3.48
CA ALA A 60 -9.87 -2.27 -4.04
C ALA A 60 -10.33 -2.72 -5.45
N TYR A 61 -9.40 -3.22 -6.26
CA TYR A 61 -9.71 -3.81 -7.56
C TYR A 61 -10.54 -5.10 -7.42
N GLY A 62 -10.18 -5.99 -6.49
CA GLY A 62 -10.93 -7.20 -6.18
C GLY A 62 -12.34 -6.91 -5.69
N ALA A 63 -12.50 -5.93 -4.79
CA ALA A 63 -13.80 -5.46 -4.33
C ALA A 63 -14.64 -4.94 -5.51
N ARG A 64 -14.05 -4.12 -6.39
CA ARG A 64 -14.71 -3.62 -7.60
C ARG A 64 -15.09 -4.72 -8.60
N LEU A 65 -14.39 -5.85 -8.61
CA LEU A 65 -14.77 -7.01 -9.42
C LEU A 65 -15.91 -7.82 -8.80
N CYS A 66 -15.98 -7.89 -7.47
CA CYS A 66 -17.05 -8.56 -6.75
C CYS A 66 -18.39 -7.80 -6.88
N PHE A 67 -18.34 -6.47 -6.92
CA PHE A 67 -19.53 -5.61 -7.01
C PHE A 67 -19.68 -5.01 -8.42
N SER A 68 -20.82 -5.24 -9.09
CA SER A 68 -21.13 -4.50 -10.31
C SER A 68 -21.41 -3.01 -10.00
N VAL A 69 -21.32 -2.16 -11.02
CA VAL A 69 -21.60 -0.70 -10.92
C VAL A 69 -23.00 -0.39 -10.36
N LEU A 70 -23.91 -1.37 -10.37
CA LEU A 70 -25.28 -1.30 -9.84
C LEU A 70 -25.46 -2.01 -8.48
N GLY A 71 -24.38 -2.47 -7.83
CA GLY A 71 -24.43 -3.17 -6.54
C GLY A 71 -24.78 -4.66 -6.62
N GLY A 72 -25.06 -5.19 -7.82
CA GLY A 72 -25.34 -6.60 -8.03
C GLY A 72 -24.07 -7.46 -8.01
N PHE A 73 -24.12 -8.61 -7.32
CA PHE A 73 -23.08 -9.63 -7.37
C PHE A 73 -23.00 -10.23 -8.78
N GLN A 74 -21.83 -10.19 -9.41
CA GLN A 74 -21.64 -10.71 -10.76
C GLN A 74 -20.95 -12.08 -10.71
N PRO A 75 -21.70 -13.20 -10.76
CA PRO A 75 -21.20 -14.54 -10.38
C PRO A 75 -19.96 -14.98 -11.15
N ASP A 76 -19.84 -14.59 -12.42
CA ASP A 76 -18.68 -14.91 -13.27
C ASP A 76 -17.38 -14.20 -12.82
N ASN A 77 -17.51 -13.06 -12.14
CA ASN A 77 -16.37 -12.26 -11.66
C ASN A 77 -16.05 -12.47 -10.18
N VAL A 78 -16.94 -13.11 -9.41
CA VAL A 78 -16.74 -13.35 -7.96
C VAL A 78 -15.46 -14.12 -7.69
N ARG A 79 -15.18 -15.19 -8.46
CA ARG A 79 -13.97 -15.99 -8.25
C ARG A 79 -12.69 -15.17 -8.48
N ARG A 80 -12.69 -14.31 -9.49
CA ARG A 80 -11.55 -13.42 -9.81
C ARG A 80 -11.41 -12.31 -8.77
N GLY A 81 -12.53 -11.72 -8.33
CA GLY A 81 -12.56 -10.71 -7.29
C GLY A 81 -12.09 -11.26 -5.94
N ALA A 82 -12.54 -12.47 -5.55
CA ALA A 82 -12.11 -13.14 -4.33
C ALA A 82 -10.62 -13.48 -4.34
N LEU A 83 -10.08 -13.96 -5.47
CA LEU A 83 -8.63 -14.19 -5.62
C LEU A 83 -7.83 -12.89 -5.53
N ALA A 84 -8.32 -11.80 -6.15
CA ALA A 84 -7.69 -10.49 -6.03
C ALA A 84 -7.77 -9.94 -4.61
N LEU A 85 -8.90 -10.12 -3.90
CA LEU A 85 -9.04 -9.74 -2.49
C LEU A 85 -8.06 -10.49 -1.59
N LEU A 86 -7.96 -11.81 -1.74
CA LEU A 86 -7.02 -12.63 -0.96
C LEU A 86 -5.57 -12.26 -1.27
N GLY A 87 -5.21 -12.15 -2.55
CA GLY A 87 -3.86 -11.77 -2.96
C GLY A 87 -3.50 -10.36 -2.48
N GLY A 88 -4.40 -9.39 -2.63
CA GLY A 88 -4.21 -8.03 -2.15
C GLY A 88 -4.08 -7.96 -0.63
N ALA A 89 -4.90 -8.73 0.11
CA ALA A 89 -4.82 -8.80 1.58
C ALA A 89 -3.50 -9.40 2.06
N LEU A 90 -3.00 -10.46 1.40
CA LEU A 90 -1.69 -11.04 1.70
C LEU A 90 -0.56 -10.03 1.43
N VAL A 91 -0.58 -9.35 0.29
CA VAL A 91 0.43 -8.35 -0.08
C VAL A 91 0.40 -7.16 0.89
N CYS A 92 -0.80 -6.68 1.26
CA CYS A 92 -0.98 -5.68 2.31
C CYS A 92 -0.38 -6.16 3.65
N GLY A 93 -0.69 -7.40 4.03
CA GLY A 93 -0.21 -7.99 5.28
C GLY A 93 1.31 -8.07 5.33
N VAL A 94 1.96 -8.45 4.22
CA VAL A 94 3.44 -8.48 4.11
C VAL A 94 4.02 -7.07 4.25
N GLY A 95 3.45 -6.08 3.57
CA GLY A 95 3.91 -4.69 3.68
C GLY A 95 3.75 -4.12 5.09
N LEU A 96 2.62 -4.40 5.74
CA LEU A 96 2.36 -4.00 7.13
C LEU A 96 3.29 -4.71 8.11
N LEU A 97 3.56 -6.01 7.94
CA LEU A 97 4.50 -6.76 8.76
C LEU A 97 5.93 -6.23 8.61
N LEU A 98 6.35 -5.88 7.40
CA LEU A 98 7.64 -5.22 7.15
C LEU A 98 7.71 -3.89 7.91
N LEU A 99 6.71 -3.03 7.74
CA LEU A 99 6.64 -1.74 8.43
C LEU A 99 6.63 -1.91 9.95
N TRP A 100 5.86 -2.87 10.48
CA TRP A 100 5.79 -3.17 11.91
C TRP A 100 7.15 -3.59 12.47
N ARG A 101 7.86 -4.50 11.77
CA ARG A 101 9.20 -4.94 12.17
C ARG A 101 10.25 -3.85 12.13
N LEU A 102 10.10 -2.87 11.23
CA LEU A 102 11.00 -1.72 11.13
C LEU A 102 10.70 -0.66 12.20
N LEU A 103 9.45 -0.60 12.70
CA LEU A 103 9.04 0.32 13.76
C LEU A 103 9.15 -0.25 15.18
N GLU A 104 9.16 -1.58 15.37
CA GLU A 104 9.50 -2.22 16.66
C GLU A 104 11.00 -1.98 16.97
N VAL A 105 11.28 -0.83 17.60
CA VAL A 105 12.54 -0.50 18.29
C VAL A 105 12.40 -0.84 19.77
#